data_AF-A0A964IKQ4-F1
#
_entry.id   AF-A0A964IKQ4-F1
#
_cell.length_a   1.000
_cell.length_b   1.000
_cell.length_c   1.000
_cell.angle_alpha   90.00
_cell.angle_beta   90.00
_cell.angle_gamma   90.00
#
_symmetry.space_group_name_H-M   'P 1'
#
loop_
_entity.id
_entity.type
_entity.pdbx_description
1 polymer ?
#
loop_
_entity_poly.entity_id
_entity_poly.type
_entity_poly.pdbx_seq_one_letter_code
_entity_poly.pdbx_strand_id
1 'polypeptide(L)' 'MKTMAAGRFKDVCLKTLDEVERTKSPVVITKRGRPAPCW' A
#
# COMPACT_ATOMS: atom_id res chain seq x y z
N MET A 1 8.07 5.59 -5.60
CA MET A 1 7.29 5.22 -4.40
C MET A 1 5.82 5.45 -4.68
N LYS A 2 5.02 4.37 -4.70
CA LYS A 2 3.57 4.47 -4.93
C LYS A 2 2.91 4.79 -3.58
N THR A 3 1.97 5.72 -3.56
CA THR A 3 1.25 6.11 -2.35
C THR A 3 -0.24 5.87 -2.56
N MET A 4 -0.92 5.22 -1.61
CA MET A 4 -2.35 4.92 -1.72
C MET A 4 -3.09 5.12 -0.40
N ALA A 5 -4.37 5.48 -0.48
CA ALA A 5 -5.19 5.57 0.72
C ALA A 5 -5.52 4.19 1.30
N ALA A 6 -5.59 4.09 2.63
CA ALA A 6 -5.92 2.85 3.36
C ALA A 6 -7.31 2.31 3.00
N GLY A 7 -8.25 3.19 2.63
CA GLY A 7 -9.57 2.77 2.14
C GLY A 7 -9.45 1.94 0.86
N ARG A 8 -8.69 2.45 -0.12
CA ARG A 8 -8.43 1.74 -1.37
C ARG A 8 -7.58 0.49 -1.16
N PHE A 9 -6.61 0.54 -0.24
CA PHE A 9 -5.79 -0.61 0.10
C PHE A 9 -6.61 -1.80 0.61
N LYS A 10 -7.66 -1.54 1.41
CA LYS A 10 -8.51 -2.61 1.95
C LYS A 10 -9.17 -3.45 0.85
N ASP A 11 -9.54 -2.83 -0.26
CA ASP A 11 -10.20 -3.50 -1.39
C ASP A 11 -9.22 -4.29 -2.27
N VAL A 12 -7.94 -3.90 -2.31
CA VAL A 12 -6.92 -4.50 -3.20
C VAL A 12 -5.68 -5.02 -2.47
N CYS A 13 -5.82 -5.34 -1.18
CA CYS A 13 -4.71 -5.69 -0.30
C CYS A 13 -3.85 -6.83 -0.87
N LEU A 14 -4.47 -7.98 -1.13
CA LEU A 14 -3.79 -9.18 -1.65
C LEU A 14 -3.10 -8.90 -2.99
N LYS A 15 -3.81 -8.26 -3.92
CA LYS A 15 -3.26 -7.89 -5.23
C LYS A 15 -2.06 -6.94 -5.12
N THR A 16 -2.08 -6.06 -4.13
CA THR A 16 -0.96 -5.14 -3.89
C THR A 16 0.24 -5.90 -3.31
N LEU A 17 0.01 -6.85 -2.40
CA LEU A 17 1.09 -7.68 -1.86
C LEU A 17 1.77 -8.50 -2.97
N ASP A 18 1.00 -9.09 -3.89
CA ASP A 18 1.53 -9.76 -5.08
C ASP A 18 2.35 -8.80 -5.96
N GLU A 19 1.86 -7.56 -6.17
CA GLU A 19 2.57 -6.54 -6.94
C GLU A 19 3.89 -6.14 -6.26
N VAL A 20 3.90 -5.97 -4.94
CA VAL A 20 5.09 -5.65 -4.14
C VAL A 20 6.08 -6.79 -4.17
N GLU A 21 5.62 -8.03 -4.05
CA GLU A 21 6.49 -9.21 -4.13
C GLU A 21 7.18 -9.31 -5.49
N ARG A 22 6.42 -9.09 -6.57
CA ARG A 22 6.90 -9.18 -7.95
C ARG A 22 7.82 -8.03 -8.33
N THR A 23 7.49 -6.81 -7.92
CA THR A 23 8.23 -5.59 -8.30
C THR A 23 9.30 -5.19 -7.30
N LYS A 24 9.32 -5.81 -6.11
CA LYS A 24 10.17 -5.45 -4.96
C LYS A 24 10.11 -3.97 -4.60
N SER A 25 9.00 -3.32 -4.95
CA SER A 25 8.82 -1.88 -4.81
C SER A 25 7.86 -1.60 -3.66
N PRO A 26 8.26 -0.84 -2.63
CA PRO A 26 7.40 -0.55 -1.50
C PRO A 26 6.26 0.39 -1.89
N VAL A 27 5.11 0.20 -1.25
CA VAL A 27 3.93 1.05 -1.40
C VAL A 27 3.59 1.68 -0.05
N VAL A 28 3.45 3.00 -0.03
CA VAL A 28 3.11 3.77 1.17
C VAL A 28 1.60 3.87 1.28
N ILE A 29 1.03 3.22 2.28
CA ILE A 29 -0.40 3.33 2.56
C ILE A 29 -0.61 4.57 3.44
N THR A 30 -1.60 5.41 3.16
CA THR A 30 -1.90 6.62 3.93
C THR A 30 -3.30 6.54 4.53
N LYS A 31 -3.46 6.98 5.79
CA LYS A 31 -4.77 7.07 6.45
C LYS A 31 -4.95 8.50 6.95
N ARG A 32 -6.00 9.18 6.47
CA ARG A 32 -6.28 10.60 6.81
C ARG A 32 -5.10 11.55 6.51
N GLY A 33 -4.40 11.32 5.40
CA GLY A 33 -3.28 12.16 4.97
C GLY A 33 -1.96 11.92 5.69
N ARG A 34 -1.88 10.98 6.64
CA ARG A 34 -0.61 10.54 7.25
C ARG A 34 -0.19 9.18 6.70
N PRO A 35 1.11 8.93 6.44
CA PRO A 35 1.59 7.60 6.09
C PRO A 35 1.28 6.65 7.25
N ALA A 36 0.55 5.58 6.94
CA ALA A 36 0.44 4.42 7.81
C ALA A 36 1.80 3.70 7.73
N PRO A 37 2.50 3.51 8.86
CA PRO A 37 3.77 2.81 8.85
C PRO A 37 3.56 1.37 8.38
N CYS A 38 4.40 0.93 7.43
CA CYS A 38 4.58 -0.48 7.07
C CYS A 38 5.32 -1.17 8.23
N TRP A 39 4.61 -1.55 9.28
CA TRP A 39 5.05 -2.55 10.25
C TRP A 39 3.85 -3.42 10.60
#